data_AF-A0A348NQZ0-F1
#
_entry.id   AF-A0A348NQZ0-F1
#
_cell.length_a   1.000
_cell.length_b   1.000
_cell.length_c   1.000
_cell.angle_alpha   90.00
_cell.angle_beta   90.00
_cell.angle_gamma   90.00
#
_symmetry.space_group_name_H-M   'P 1'
#
loop_
_entity.id
_entity.type
_entity.pdbx_description
1 polymer ?
#
loop_
_entity_poly.entity_id
_entity_poly.type
_entity_poly.pdbx_seq_one_letter_code
_entity_poly.pdbx_strand_id
1 'polypeptide(L)'
;MTTLAPAAGSRLVLADVIARPSHRTRTFALDATLVLAGVVVVALLAKVSFFVGPVPITGQTLGVVLVGAALGAGRGAASLTTYMMLGLAGLPIFAGPVAGPAYLLSPSFGFIVGFIPAAFVAGWFAERAWDRRPLLAFVGFVAASIIPFLIGVPQMALILANVVGVDVTFASIMEAGVLPFIVPGLIKAALAALLLPGAWVIVRLLERRARS
;
A
#
# COMPACT_ATOMS: atom_id res chain seq x y z
N MET A 1 6.31 17.55 39.29
CA MET A 1 5.39 17.28 38.17
C MET A 1 5.95 17.95 36.93
N THR A 2 6.77 17.22 36.16
CA THR A 2 7.41 17.76 34.96
C THR A 2 6.69 17.16 33.77
N THR A 3 5.74 17.90 33.21
CA THR A 3 5.13 17.54 31.93
C THR A 3 6.19 17.72 30.85
N LEU A 4 6.82 16.64 30.41
CA LEU A 4 7.63 16.64 29.20
C LEU A 4 6.73 17.06 28.05
N ALA A 5 6.91 18.29 27.55
CA ALA A 5 6.36 18.71 26.27
C ALA A 5 6.77 17.67 25.21
N PRO A 6 5.86 17.22 24.34
CA PRO A 6 6.23 16.31 23.26
C PRO A 6 7.28 17.01 22.40
N ALA A 7 8.45 16.40 22.26
CA ALA A 7 9.52 16.91 21.41
C ALA A 7 8.96 17.18 20.01
N ALA A 8 9.14 18.42 19.53
CA ALA A 8 8.80 18.80 18.18
C ALA A 8 9.49 17.85 17.18
N GLY A 9 8.70 17.20 16.31
CA GLY A 9 9.22 16.40 15.19
C GLY A 9 9.05 14.88 15.28
N SER A 10 8.16 14.34 16.11
CA SER A 10 7.94 12.89 16.12
C SER A 10 7.31 12.42 14.79
N ARG A 11 7.96 11.46 14.12
CA ARG A 11 7.48 10.70 12.95
C ARG A 11 6.27 9.81 13.29
N LEU A 12 5.28 10.37 13.99
CA LEU A 12 4.08 9.67 14.44
C LEU A 12 3.19 9.37 13.24
N VAL A 13 2.85 8.11 13.07
CA VAL A 13 1.81 7.64 12.14
C VAL A 13 0.56 7.20 12.92
N LEU A 14 -0.53 6.89 12.20
CA LEU A 14 -1.81 6.53 12.84
C LEU A 14 -1.67 5.35 13.81
N ALA A 15 -0.89 4.33 13.44
CA ALA A 15 -0.67 3.17 14.29
C ALA A 15 -0.03 3.53 15.65
N ASP A 16 0.89 4.50 15.68
CA ASP A 16 1.58 4.92 16.91
C ASP A 16 0.70 5.74 17.85
N VAL A 17 -0.44 6.24 17.36
CA VAL A 17 -1.43 6.91 18.22
C VAL A 17 -2.31 5.88 18.92
N ILE A 18 -2.65 4.80 18.23
CA ILE A 18 -3.56 3.76 18.74
C ILE A 18 -2.81 2.74 19.60
N ALA A 19 -1.60 2.35 19.20
CA ALA A 19 -0.83 1.29 19.84
C ALA A 19 0.52 1.81 20.33
N ARG A 20 0.61 2.18 21.62
CA ARG A 20 1.88 2.52 22.29
C ARG A 20 2.26 1.45 23.32
N PRO A 21 3.26 0.59 23.05
CA PRO A 21 3.72 -0.40 24.01
C PRO A 21 4.49 0.22 25.18
N SER A 22 4.35 -0.38 26.37
CA SER A 22 5.13 -0.04 27.57
C SER A 22 6.42 -0.86 27.73
N HIS A 23 6.59 -2.00 27.03
CA HIS A 23 7.74 -2.91 27.14
C HIS A 23 8.20 -3.45 25.78
N ARG A 24 9.51 -3.75 25.63
CA ARG A 24 10.17 -4.16 24.37
C ARG A 24 9.58 -5.42 23.72
N THR A 25 9.26 -6.47 24.49
CA THR A 25 8.64 -7.70 23.94
C THR A 25 7.24 -7.44 23.40
N ARG A 26 6.47 -6.53 24.04
CA ARG A 26 5.17 -6.10 23.55
C ARG A 26 5.30 -5.31 22.25
N THR A 27 6.38 -4.53 22.08
CA THR A 27 6.64 -3.80 20.84
C THR A 27 6.77 -4.72 19.63
N PHE A 28 7.56 -5.79 19.73
CA PHE A 28 7.72 -6.75 18.63
C PHE A 28 6.39 -7.45 18.26
N ALA A 29 5.66 -7.94 19.28
CA ALA A 29 4.36 -8.58 19.06
C ALA A 29 3.33 -7.63 18.42
N LEU A 30 3.33 -6.35 18.82
CA LEU A 30 2.49 -5.33 18.22
C LEU A 30 2.89 -5.04 16.77
N ASP A 31 4.18 -4.87 16.48
CA ASP A 31 4.67 -4.64 15.13
C ASP A 31 4.28 -5.80 14.20
N ALA A 32 4.46 -7.04 14.65
CA ALA A 32 4.03 -8.23 13.91
C ALA A 32 2.51 -8.24 13.67
N THR A 33 1.72 -7.89 14.68
CA THR A 33 0.25 -7.80 14.55
C THR A 33 -0.16 -6.73 13.54
N LEU A 34 0.47 -5.55 13.59
CA LEU A 34 0.21 -4.46 12.64
C LEU A 34 0.58 -4.85 11.21
N VAL A 35 1.71 -5.54 11.03
CA VAL A 35 2.15 -6.06 9.73
C VAL A 35 1.12 -7.05 9.17
N LEU A 36 0.68 -8.00 9.99
CA LEU A 36 -0.36 -8.97 9.58
C LEU A 36 -1.70 -8.29 9.30
N ALA A 37 -2.09 -7.26 10.06
CA ALA A 37 -3.28 -6.49 9.77
C ALA A 37 -3.17 -5.78 8.40
N GLY A 38 -1.99 -5.22 8.08
CA GLY A 38 -1.71 -4.64 6.77
C GLY A 38 -1.84 -5.65 5.63
N VAL A 39 -1.34 -6.88 5.82
CA VAL A 39 -1.50 -8.00 4.88
C VAL A 39 -2.99 -8.28 4.63
N VAL A 40 -3.79 -8.39 5.69
CA VAL A 40 -5.23 -8.68 5.59
C VAL A 40 -5.95 -7.57 4.82
N VAL A 41 -5.67 -6.30 5.13
CA VAL A 41 -6.29 -5.16 4.42
C VAL A 41 -5.99 -5.22 2.91
N VAL A 42 -4.74 -5.45 2.53
CA VAL A 42 -4.35 -5.53 1.12
C VAL A 42 -4.97 -6.75 0.44
N ALA A 43 -4.99 -7.90 1.11
CA ALA A 43 -5.60 -9.13 0.60
C ALA A 43 -7.10 -8.99 0.34
N LEU A 44 -7.84 -8.36 1.27
CA LEU A 44 -9.28 -8.10 1.08
C LEU A 44 -9.52 -7.16 -0.10
N LEU A 45 -8.74 -6.08 -0.21
CA LEU A 45 -8.83 -5.15 -1.33
C LEU A 45 -8.36 -5.76 -2.66
N ALA A 46 -7.55 -6.82 -2.64
CA ALA A 46 -7.19 -7.61 -3.82
C ALA A 46 -8.37 -8.36 -4.43
N LYS A 47 -9.35 -8.73 -3.61
CA LYS A 47 -10.54 -9.44 -4.06
C LYS A 47 -11.56 -8.54 -4.74
N VAL A 48 -11.48 -7.23 -4.52
CA VAL A 48 -12.21 -6.25 -5.32
C VAL A 48 -11.43 -6.02 -6.61
N SER A 49 -11.69 -6.85 -7.62
CA SER A 49 -10.97 -6.84 -8.89
C SER A 49 -11.86 -6.92 -10.12
N PHE A 50 -11.44 -6.23 -11.18
CA PHE A 50 -12.10 -6.21 -12.48
C PHE A 50 -11.06 -6.55 -13.56
N PHE A 51 -11.31 -7.61 -14.32
CA PHE A 51 -10.41 -8.05 -15.39
C PHE A 51 -10.78 -7.34 -16.69
N VAL A 52 -9.95 -6.37 -17.08
CA VAL A 52 -10.07 -5.62 -18.35
C VAL A 52 -8.92 -5.92 -19.32
N GLY A 53 -7.99 -6.79 -18.91
CA GLY A 53 -6.76 -7.11 -19.63
C GLY A 53 -5.90 -8.10 -18.82
N PRO A 54 -4.62 -8.28 -19.19
CA PRO A 54 -3.72 -9.24 -18.53
C PRO A 54 -3.43 -8.88 -17.06
N VAL A 55 -3.60 -7.61 -16.69
CA VAL A 55 -3.46 -7.12 -15.32
C VAL A 55 -4.84 -6.64 -14.84
N PRO A 56 -5.39 -7.19 -13.76
CA PRO A 56 -6.69 -6.76 -13.25
C PRO A 56 -6.59 -5.37 -12.60
N ILE A 57 -7.64 -4.57 -12.72
CA ILE A 57 -7.82 -3.36 -11.91
C ILE A 57 -8.33 -3.80 -10.54
N THR A 58 -7.55 -3.55 -9.49
CA THR A 58 -7.87 -4.02 -8.13
C THR A 58 -7.94 -2.89 -7.11
N GLY A 59 -8.49 -3.17 -5.93
CA GLY A 59 -8.39 -2.30 -4.76
C GLY A 59 -7.00 -2.29 -4.10
N GLN A 60 -6.06 -3.14 -4.53
CA GLN A 60 -4.79 -3.34 -3.83
C GLN A 60 -3.97 -2.06 -3.72
N THR A 61 -3.89 -1.26 -4.78
CA THR A 61 -3.09 -0.04 -4.78
C THR A 61 -3.58 1.00 -3.77
N LEU A 62 -4.89 1.03 -3.48
CA LEU A 62 -5.44 1.80 -2.37
C LEU A 62 -4.97 1.22 -1.02
N GLY A 63 -5.05 -0.10 -0.86
CA GLY A 63 -4.57 -0.80 0.33
C GLY A 63 -3.09 -0.54 0.62
N VAL A 64 -2.24 -0.60 -0.41
CA VAL A 64 -0.78 -0.36 -0.33
C VAL A 64 -0.49 0.99 0.31
N VAL A 65 -1.16 2.05 -0.15
CA VAL A 65 -0.92 3.40 0.37
C VAL A 65 -1.59 3.64 1.72
N LEU A 66 -2.79 3.12 1.94
CA LEU A 66 -3.42 3.19 3.27
C LEU A 66 -2.57 2.49 4.33
N VAL A 67 -2.07 1.28 4.03
CA VAL A 67 -1.20 0.51 4.94
C VAL A 67 0.14 1.21 5.12
N GLY A 68 0.78 1.67 4.05
CA GLY A 68 2.02 2.44 4.14
C GLY A 68 1.87 3.69 5.00
N ALA A 69 0.85 4.52 4.73
CA ALA A 69 0.61 5.74 5.47
C ALA A 69 0.21 5.49 6.94
N ALA A 70 -0.63 4.49 7.20
CA ALA A 70 -1.10 4.20 8.55
C ALA A 70 -0.02 3.58 9.45
N LEU A 71 0.83 2.71 8.88
CA LEU A 71 1.84 1.94 9.63
C LEU A 71 3.24 2.57 9.59
N GLY A 72 3.50 3.51 8.67
CA GLY A 72 4.82 4.11 8.45
C GLY A 72 5.66 3.31 7.45
N ALA A 73 6.82 3.88 7.08
CA ALA A 73 7.61 3.38 5.94
C ALA A 73 8.09 1.93 6.15
N GLY A 74 8.65 1.64 7.33
CA GLY A 74 9.20 0.33 7.66
C GLY A 74 8.12 -0.76 7.78
N ARG A 75 7.09 -0.54 8.62
CA ARG A 75 6.01 -1.52 8.82
C ARG A 75 5.15 -1.70 7.57
N GLY A 76 4.94 -0.63 6.81
CA GLY A 76 4.29 -0.70 5.50
C GLY A 76 5.04 -1.63 4.55
N ALA A 77 6.33 -1.38 4.31
CA ALA A 77 7.16 -2.23 3.46
C ALA A 77 7.22 -3.69 3.95
N ALA A 78 7.31 -3.90 5.26
CA ALA A 78 7.25 -5.23 5.86
C ALA A 78 5.92 -5.93 5.57
N SER A 79 4.78 -5.22 5.69
CA SER A 79 3.44 -5.75 5.36
C SER A 79 3.35 -6.22 3.92
N LEU A 80 3.84 -5.43 2.97
CA LEU A 80 3.76 -5.78 1.54
C LEU A 80 4.76 -6.88 1.17
N THR A 81 5.91 -6.94 1.84
CA THR A 81 6.84 -8.07 1.73
C THR A 81 6.19 -9.36 2.25
N THR A 82 5.57 -9.33 3.44
CA THR A 82 4.87 -10.47 4.01
C THR A 82 3.69 -10.90 3.14
N TYR A 83 2.91 -9.96 2.61
CA TYR A 83 1.83 -10.23 1.66
C TYR A 83 2.33 -10.98 0.42
N MET A 84 3.44 -10.52 -0.18
CA MET A 84 4.06 -11.20 -1.32
C MET A 84 4.52 -12.62 -0.95
N MET A 85 5.23 -12.78 0.17
CA MET A 85 5.75 -14.09 0.60
C MET A 85 4.62 -15.08 0.89
N LEU A 86 3.56 -14.66 1.57
CA LEU A 86 2.42 -15.53 1.88
C LEU A 86 1.68 -15.95 0.61
N GLY A 87 1.47 -15.05 -0.34
CA GLY A 87 0.84 -15.38 -1.61
C GLY A 87 1.68 -16.36 -2.44
N LEU A 88 3.00 -16.18 -2.46
CA LEU A 88 3.94 -17.13 -3.09
C LEU A 88 4.05 -18.46 -2.33
N ALA A 89 3.79 -18.48 -1.03
CA ALA A 89 3.69 -19.71 -0.23
C ALA A 89 2.37 -20.49 -0.48
N GLY A 90 1.45 -19.96 -1.29
CA GLY A 90 0.23 -20.65 -1.72
C GLY A 90 -1.05 -20.09 -1.11
N LEU A 91 -1.01 -19.06 -0.27
CA LEU A 91 -2.23 -18.42 0.21
C LEU A 91 -2.95 -17.72 -0.96
N PRO A 92 -4.27 -17.92 -1.14
CA PRO A 92 -5.03 -17.35 -2.24
C PRO A 92 -5.39 -15.88 -1.95
N ILE A 93 -4.40 -15.03 -1.71
CA ILE A 93 -4.57 -13.62 -1.31
C ILE A 93 -4.34 -12.63 -2.44
N PHE A 94 -3.66 -13.05 -3.52
CA PHE A 94 -3.52 -12.24 -4.72
C PHE A 94 -4.85 -12.08 -5.48
N ALA A 95 -4.88 -11.13 -6.42
CA ALA A 95 -6.01 -10.96 -7.30
C ALA A 95 -6.07 -12.09 -8.34
N GLY A 96 -7.28 -12.59 -8.60
CA GLY A 96 -7.51 -13.72 -9.49
C GLY A 96 -7.38 -15.08 -8.81
N PRO A 97 -7.45 -16.17 -9.60
CA PRO A 97 -7.47 -17.54 -9.09
C PRO A 97 -6.08 -18.11 -8.80
N VAL A 98 -5.01 -17.52 -9.34
CA VAL A 98 -3.64 -18.04 -9.22
C VAL A 98 -3.05 -17.68 -7.86
N ALA A 99 -2.42 -18.67 -7.22
CA ALA A 99 -1.65 -18.52 -5.99
C ALA A 99 -0.36 -19.36 -6.07
N GLY A 100 0.55 -19.15 -5.11
CA GLY A 100 1.79 -19.93 -5.02
C GLY A 100 2.86 -19.48 -6.03
N PRO A 101 3.92 -20.30 -6.22
CA PRO A 101 5.05 -19.97 -7.07
C PRO A 101 4.69 -19.75 -8.54
N ALA A 102 3.60 -20.37 -9.02
CA ALA A 102 3.09 -20.16 -10.38
C ALA A 102 2.73 -18.69 -10.65
N TYR A 103 2.42 -17.91 -9.61
CA TYR A 103 2.13 -16.49 -9.75
C TYR A 103 3.36 -15.67 -10.21
N LEU A 104 4.58 -16.17 -10.08
CA LEU A 104 5.79 -15.53 -10.63
C LEU A 104 5.72 -15.33 -12.15
N LEU A 105 4.97 -16.20 -12.84
CA LEU A 105 4.73 -16.14 -14.27
C LEU A 105 3.49 -15.31 -14.64
N SER A 106 2.83 -14.70 -13.65
CA SER A 106 1.71 -13.80 -13.90
C SER A 106 2.21 -12.46 -14.46
N PRO A 107 1.54 -11.87 -15.47
CA PRO A 107 1.84 -10.51 -15.94
C PRO A 107 1.67 -9.43 -14.85
N SER A 108 0.96 -9.73 -13.76
CA SER A 108 0.70 -8.80 -12.65
C SER A 108 1.71 -8.91 -11.50
N PHE A 109 2.64 -9.87 -11.53
CA PHE A 109 3.53 -10.13 -10.39
C PHE A 109 4.48 -8.96 -10.10
N GLY A 110 5.05 -8.33 -11.12
CA GLY A 110 5.97 -7.20 -10.94
C GLY A 110 5.33 -6.01 -10.22
N PHE A 111 4.00 -5.86 -10.32
CA PHE A 111 3.27 -4.83 -9.56
C PHE A 111 3.26 -5.15 -8.06
N ILE A 112 3.14 -6.42 -7.67
CA ILE A 112 3.24 -6.86 -6.27
C ILE A 112 4.63 -6.54 -5.70
N VAL A 113 5.68 -6.78 -6.47
CA VAL A 113 7.05 -6.41 -6.08
C VAL A 113 7.15 -4.89 -5.90
N GLY A 114 6.59 -4.12 -6.83
CA GLY A 114 6.57 -2.66 -6.75
C GLY A 114 5.69 -2.07 -5.65
N PHE A 115 4.76 -2.84 -5.07
CA PHE A 115 3.98 -2.41 -3.90
C PHE A 115 4.84 -2.23 -2.65
N ILE A 116 5.96 -2.93 -2.53
CA ILE A 116 6.87 -2.82 -1.37
C ILE A 116 7.48 -1.41 -1.28
N PRO A 117 8.22 -0.91 -2.30
CA PRO A 117 8.74 0.45 -2.28
C PRO A 117 7.62 1.51 -2.33
N ALA A 118 6.47 1.23 -2.95
CA ALA A 118 5.33 2.14 -2.92
C ALA A 118 4.79 2.36 -1.50
N ALA A 119 4.62 1.30 -0.72
CA ALA A 119 4.19 1.39 0.67
C ALA A 119 5.23 2.10 1.55
N PHE A 120 6.52 1.85 1.30
CA PHE A 120 7.60 2.56 1.98
C PHE A 120 7.50 4.07 1.74
N VAL A 121 7.37 4.48 0.47
CA VAL A 121 7.29 5.90 0.08
C VAL A 121 6.01 6.56 0.62
N ALA A 122 4.87 5.87 0.56
CA ALA A 122 3.63 6.34 1.18
C ALA A 122 3.79 6.57 2.70
N GLY A 123 4.40 5.62 3.41
CA GLY A 123 4.69 5.75 4.84
C GLY A 123 5.68 6.87 5.14
N TRP A 124 6.70 7.05 4.29
CA TRP A 124 7.69 8.12 4.42
C TRP A 124 7.07 9.52 4.28
N PHE A 125 6.07 9.68 3.41
CA PHE A 125 5.27 10.90 3.33
C PHE A 125 4.38 11.11 4.57
N ALA A 126 3.75 10.04 5.07
CA ALA A 126 2.92 10.10 6.28
C ALA A 126 3.73 10.46 7.54
N GLU A 127 4.93 9.93 7.68
CA GLU A 127 5.88 10.31 8.74
C GLU A 127 6.24 11.81 8.71
N ARG A 128 6.06 12.47 7.55
CA ARG A 128 6.23 13.91 7.32
C ARG A 128 4.93 14.71 7.40
N ALA A 129 3.85 14.12 7.92
CA ALA A 129 2.54 14.74 8.08
C ALA A 129 1.78 15.05 6.78
N TRP A 130 2.18 14.50 5.63
CA TRP A 130 1.49 14.76 4.37
C TRP A 130 0.05 14.23 4.39
N ASP A 131 -0.15 13.08 5.03
CA ASP A 131 -1.42 12.41 5.26
C ASP A 131 -2.41 13.19 6.15
N ARG A 132 -1.98 14.32 6.75
CA ARG A 132 -2.82 15.24 7.52
C ARG A 132 -3.41 16.38 6.69
N ARG A 133 -2.94 16.55 5.44
CA ARG A 133 -3.35 17.64 4.54
C ARG A 133 -3.85 17.03 3.23
N PRO A 134 -5.12 17.19 2.85
CA PRO A 134 -5.69 16.49 1.68
C PRO A 134 -4.88 16.63 0.39
N LEU A 135 -4.42 17.84 0.06
CA LEU A 135 -3.62 18.07 -1.15
C LEU A 135 -2.27 17.35 -1.11
N LEU A 136 -1.55 17.38 0.01
CA LEU A 136 -0.27 16.67 0.14
C LEU A 136 -0.48 15.16 0.15
N ALA A 137 -1.53 14.68 0.82
CA ALA A 137 -1.89 13.26 0.82
C ALA A 137 -2.18 12.76 -0.60
N PHE A 138 -2.92 13.54 -1.40
CA PHE A 138 -3.20 13.24 -2.80
C PHE A 138 -1.92 13.17 -3.63
N VAL A 139 -1.06 14.20 -3.57
CA VAL A 139 0.20 14.24 -4.32
C VAL A 139 1.13 13.10 -3.91
N GLY A 140 1.27 12.85 -2.60
CA GLY A 140 2.09 11.76 -2.07
C GLY A 140 1.60 10.38 -2.51
N PHE A 141 0.28 10.18 -2.58
CA PHE A 141 -0.29 8.93 -3.10
C PHE A 141 -0.07 8.82 -4.61
N VAL A 142 -0.32 9.86 -5.40
CA VAL A 142 -0.03 9.80 -6.85
C VAL A 142 1.43 9.42 -7.08
N ALA A 143 2.37 10.05 -6.36
CA ALA A 143 3.78 9.72 -6.44
C ALA A 143 4.09 8.26 -6.05
N ALA A 144 3.54 7.77 -4.92
CA ALA A 144 3.71 6.38 -4.51
C ALA A 144 3.10 5.38 -5.50
N SER A 145 2.00 5.75 -6.16
CA SER A 145 1.28 4.90 -7.12
C SER A 145 1.98 4.72 -8.45
N ILE A 146 2.95 5.58 -8.79
CA ILE A 146 3.75 5.44 -10.01
C ILE A 146 4.75 4.29 -9.86
N ILE A 147 5.28 4.07 -8.65
CA ILE A 147 6.36 3.12 -8.37
C ILE A 147 6.03 1.68 -8.82
N PRO A 148 4.82 1.13 -8.58
CA PRO A 148 4.48 -0.21 -9.05
C PRO A 148 4.55 -0.37 -10.56
N PHE A 149 4.30 0.68 -11.35
CA PHE A 149 4.41 0.63 -12.79
C PHE A 149 5.87 0.52 -13.27
N LEU A 150 6.82 1.11 -12.53
CA LEU A 150 8.25 1.08 -12.88
C LEU A 150 8.83 -0.34 -12.86
N ILE A 151 8.25 -1.24 -12.07
CA ILE A 151 8.67 -2.64 -11.96
C ILE A 151 7.68 -3.57 -12.65
N GLY A 152 6.38 -3.30 -12.49
CA GLY A 152 5.29 -4.09 -13.03
C GLY A 152 5.24 -4.10 -14.55
N VAL A 153 5.36 -2.94 -15.19
CA VAL A 153 5.24 -2.83 -16.65
C VAL A 153 6.38 -3.55 -17.38
N PRO A 154 7.67 -3.40 -17.00
CA PRO A 154 8.74 -4.18 -17.61
C PRO A 154 8.57 -5.69 -17.42
N GLN A 155 8.20 -6.15 -16.21
CA GLN A 155 7.98 -7.57 -15.96
C GLN A 155 6.77 -8.12 -16.74
N MET A 156 5.68 -7.36 -16.83
CA MET A 156 4.51 -7.69 -17.65
C MET A 156 4.91 -7.88 -19.11
N ALA A 157 5.72 -6.97 -19.67
CA ALA A 157 6.19 -7.08 -21.05
C ALA A 157 7.01 -8.36 -21.27
N LEU A 158 7.90 -8.70 -20.33
CA LEU A 158 8.69 -9.94 -20.42
C LEU A 158 7.81 -11.19 -20.37
N ILE A 159 6.79 -11.23 -19.51
CA ILE A 159 5.87 -12.37 -19.44
C ILE A 159 5.02 -12.47 -20.70
N LEU A 160 4.46 -11.37 -21.19
CA LEU A 160 3.62 -11.38 -22.39
C LEU A 160 4.42 -11.84 -23.62
N ALA A 161 5.65 -11.38 -23.77
CA ALA A 161 6.51 -11.77 -24.88
C ALA A 161 7.01 -13.22 -24.78
N ASN A 162 7.53 -13.64 -23.62
CA ASN A 162 8.30 -14.90 -23.51
C ASN A 162 7.50 -16.08 -22.97
N VAL A 163 6.39 -15.83 -22.26
CA VAL A 163 5.57 -16.89 -21.64
C VAL A 163 4.24 -17.04 -22.36
N VAL A 164 3.58 -15.92 -22.67
CA VAL A 164 2.29 -15.95 -23.39
C VAL A 164 2.50 -16.01 -24.91
N GLY A 165 3.62 -15.49 -25.41
CA GLY A 165 3.96 -15.52 -26.84
C GLY A 165 3.20 -14.50 -27.68
N VAL A 166 2.86 -13.34 -27.10
CA VAL A 166 2.16 -12.25 -27.79
C VAL A 166 3.17 -11.23 -28.30
N ASP A 167 2.92 -10.65 -29.48
CA ASP A 167 3.73 -9.56 -30.00
C ASP A 167 3.62 -8.32 -29.10
N VAL A 168 4.75 -7.95 -28.53
CA VAL A 168 4.87 -6.84 -27.59
C VAL A 168 5.42 -5.62 -28.31
N THR A 169 4.63 -4.54 -28.32
CA THR A 169 5.08 -3.21 -28.76
C THR A 169 5.02 -2.24 -27.59
N PHE A 170 5.72 -1.11 -27.67
CA PHE A 170 5.64 -0.08 -26.63
C PHE A 170 4.19 0.40 -26.42
N ALA A 171 3.44 0.60 -27.52
CA ALA A 171 2.05 1.03 -27.47
C ALA A 171 1.15 -0.01 -26.76
N SER A 172 1.23 -1.29 -27.14
CA SER A 172 0.40 -2.33 -26.54
C SER A 172 0.69 -2.53 -25.04
N ILE A 173 1.93 -2.31 -24.60
CA ILE A 173 2.31 -2.35 -23.18
C ILE A 173 1.78 -1.17 -22.40
N MET A 174 1.79 0.04 -22.96
CA MET A 174 1.19 1.21 -22.31
C MET A 174 -0.34 1.07 -22.21
N GLU A 175 -0.98 0.57 -23.26
CA GLU A 175 -2.42 0.29 -23.30
C GLU A 175 -2.85 -0.78 -22.31
N ALA A 176 -2.06 -1.84 -22.14
CA ALA A 176 -2.38 -2.91 -21.20
C ALA A 176 -1.96 -2.60 -19.75
N GLY A 177 -0.84 -1.91 -19.57
CA GLY A 177 -0.14 -1.81 -18.29
C GLY A 177 -0.24 -0.48 -17.58
N VAL A 178 -0.64 0.61 -18.25
CA VAL A 178 -0.65 1.97 -17.66
C VAL A 178 -2.00 2.66 -17.85
N LEU A 179 -2.46 2.82 -19.10
CA LEU A 179 -3.64 3.63 -19.42
C LEU A 179 -4.91 3.23 -18.65
N PRO A 180 -5.25 1.94 -18.48
CA PRO A 180 -6.45 1.52 -17.76
C PRO A 180 -6.42 1.89 -16.27
N PHE A 181 -5.23 2.15 -15.72
CA PHE A 181 -5.02 2.38 -14.30
C PHE A 181 -4.95 3.85 -13.92
N ILE A 182 -4.83 4.78 -14.88
CA ILE A 182 -4.71 6.21 -14.59
C ILE A 182 -5.96 6.73 -13.87
N VAL A 183 -7.14 6.59 -14.50
CA VAL A 183 -8.39 7.11 -13.92
C VAL A 183 -8.74 6.43 -12.60
N PRO A 184 -8.76 5.07 -12.50
CA PRO A 184 -8.99 4.41 -11.21
C PRO A 184 -7.92 4.75 -10.17
N GLY A 185 -6.68 4.99 -10.59
CA GLY A 185 -5.57 5.39 -9.72
C GLY A 185 -5.79 6.77 -9.11
N LEU A 186 -6.21 7.75 -9.91
CA LEU A 186 -6.55 9.09 -9.45
C LEU A 186 -7.77 9.08 -8.51
N ILE A 187 -8.78 8.27 -8.81
CA ILE A 187 -9.94 8.09 -7.92
C ILE A 187 -9.48 7.53 -6.57
N LYS A 188 -8.65 6.48 -6.58
CA LYS A 188 -8.08 5.93 -5.34
C LYS A 188 -7.25 6.98 -4.61
N ALA A 189 -6.46 7.77 -5.33
CA ALA A 189 -5.68 8.87 -4.78
C ALA A 189 -6.55 9.86 -3.99
N ALA A 190 -7.65 10.29 -4.59
CA ALA A 190 -8.62 11.15 -3.94
C ALA A 190 -9.27 10.49 -2.72
N LEU A 191 -9.61 9.20 -2.81
CA LEU A 191 -10.19 8.45 -1.69
C LEU A 191 -9.23 8.39 -0.49
N ALA A 192 -7.96 8.02 -0.67
CA ALA A 192 -7.05 8.00 0.48
C ALA A 192 -6.74 9.41 1.01
N ALA A 193 -6.69 10.42 0.13
CA ALA A 193 -6.54 11.82 0.51
C ALA A 193 -7.72 12.37 1.32
N LEU A 194 -8.88 11.70 1.28
CA LEU A 194 -10.01 11.98 2.16
C LEU A 194 -9.94 11.15 3.45
N LEU A 195 -9.70 9.84 3.32
CA LEU A 195 -9.72 8.89 4.44
C LEU A 195 -8.61 9.16 5.47
N LEU A 196 -7.39 9.44 5.03
CA LEU A 196 -6.25 9.59 5.93
C LEU A 196 -6.33 10.88 6.78
N PRO A 197 -6.57 12.08 6.21
CA PRO A 197 -6.82 13.27 7.03
C PRO A 197 -8.05 13.12 7.91
N GLY A 198 -9.12 12.48 7.41
CA GLY A 198 -10.34 12.19 8.17
C GLY A 198 -10.06 11.37 9.43
N ALA A 199 -9.25 10.30 9.31
CA ALA A 199 -8.81 9.50 10.46
C ALA A 199 -8.07 10.35 11.51
N TRP A 200 -7.19 11.25 11.07
CA TRP A 200 -6.49 12.16 11.98
C TRP A 200 -7.40 13.19 12.66
N VAL A 201 -8.48 13.63 12.01
CA VAL A 201 -9.47 14.51 12.64
C VAL A 201 -10.18 13.77 13.77
N ILE A 202 -10.62 12.54 13.53
CA ILE A 202 -11.30 11.70 14.54
C ILE A 202 -10.38 11.49 15.75
N VAL A 203 -9.12 11.13 15.53
CA VAL A 203 -8.12 10.96 16.59
C VAL A 203 -8.02 12.21 17.47
N ARG A 204 -7.91 13.41 16.86
CA ARG A 204 -7.82 14.68 17.61
C ARG A 204 -9.08 14.98 18.40
N LEU A 205 -10.26 14.63 17.89
CA LEU A 205 -11.54 14.81 18.59
C LEU A 205 -11.63 13.91 19.82
N LEU A 206 -11.22 12.65 19.70
CA LEU A 206 -11.19 11.71 20.83
C LEU A 206 -10.21 12.16 21.92
N GLU A 207 -9.01 12.63 21.55
CA GLU A 207 -8.05 13.17 22.51
C GLU A 207 -8.56 14.43 23.22
N ARG A 208 -9.35 15.28 22.56
CA ARG A 208 -9.95 16.46 23.19
C ARG A 208 -11.00 16.06 24.23
N ARG A 209 -11.85 15.07 23.93
CA ARG A 209 -12.85 14.56 24.87
C ARG A 209 -12.24 13.86 26.09
N ALA A 210 -11.11 13.18 25.92
CA ALA A 210 -10.43 12.52 27.04
C ALA A 210 -9.75 13.50 28.03
N ARG A 211 -9.61 14.78 27.64
CA ARG A 211 -8.99 15.84 28.46
C ARG A 211 -10.00 16.78 29.12
N SER A 212 -11.29 16.68 28.78
CA SER A 212 -12.40 17.44 29.39
C SER A 212 -13.08 16.62 30.47
#